data_AF-A0A2N2G215-F1
#
_entry.id   AF-A0A2N2G215-F1
#
_cell.length_a   1.000
_cell.length_b   1.000
_cell.length_c   1.000
_cell.angle_alpha   90.00
_cell.angle_beta   90.00
_cell.angle_gamma   90.00
#
_symmetry.space_group_name_H-M   'P 1'
#
loop_
_entity.id
_entity.type
_entity.pdbx_description
1 polymer ?
#
loop_
_entity_poly.entity_id
_entity_poly.type
_entity_poly.pdbx_seq_one_letter_code
_entity_poly.pdbx_strand_id
1 'polypeptide(L)'
;YKKHHDLVIKIKGNAGGIPEDIISKVSEPYFTTKHKSQGTGIGLYMCEEILRKHMNASLDIQNITFEYEKEYHKGAMFIIVMKKVYV
;
A
#
# COMPACT_ATOMS: atom_id res chain seq x y z
N TYR A 1 12.75 -4.11 -30.00
CA TYR A 1 11.91 -4.68 -28.94
C TYR A 1 12.30 -4.10 -27.58
N LYS A 2 11.61 -3.08 -27.06
CA LYS A 2 11.81 -2.65 -25.65
C LYS A 2 10.85 -3.46 -24.80
N LYS A 3 11.37 -4.39 -23.98
CA LYS A 3 10.60 -4.95 -22.86
C LYS A 3 10.53 -3.85 -21.80
N HIS A 4 9.37 -3.21 -21.71
CA HIS A 4 9.04 -2.15 -20.77
C HIS A 4 8.73 -2.79 -19.41
N HIS A 5 9.63 -2.70 -18.45
CA HIS A 5 9.37 -3.21 -17.10
C HIS A 5 9.22 -2.02 -16.14
N ASP A 6 7.99 -1.78 -15.70
CA ASP A 6 7.72 -1.00 -14.49
C ASP A 6 8.31 -1.75 -13.29
N LEU A 7 8.84 -1.02 -12.31
CA LEU A 7 9.31 -1.62 -11.07
C LEU A 7 8.12 -1.73 -10.11
N VAL A 8 7.77 -2.96 -9.74
CA VAL A 8 6.65 -3.26 -8.84
C VAL A 8 7.18 -3.82 -7.53
N ILE A 9 6.88 -3.14 -6.42
CA ILE A 9 7.18 -3.61 -5.06
C ILE A 9 5.87 -4.00 -4.39
N LYS A 10 5.83 -5.19 -3.80
CA LYS A 10 4.65 -5.70 -3.07
C LYS A 10 5.03 -6.01 -1.63
N ILE A 11 4.35 -5.35 -0.69
CA ILE A 11 4.53 -5.52 0.75
C ILE A 11 3.26 -6.19 1.28
N LYS A 12 3.40 -7.33 1.96
CA LYS A 12 2.29 -8.14 2.46
C LYS A 12 2.31 -8.13 3.99
N GLY A 13 1.19 -7.79 4.61
CA GLY A 13 0.98 -7.93 6.05
C GLY A 13 -0.10 -8.97 6.32
N ASN A 14 0.13 -9.88 7.28
CA ASN A 14 -0.75 -11.02 7.60
C ASN A 14 -1.79 -10.73 8.70
N ALA A 15 -2.08 -9.47 8.99
CA ALA A 15 -2.93 -9.06 10.12
C ALA A 15 -4.45 -9.10 9.82
N GLY A 16 -4.92 -9.98 8.95
CA GLY A 16 -6.35 -10.16 8.65
C GLY A 16 -6.96 -9.21 7.59
N GLY A 17 -6.21 -8.19 7.18
CA GLY A 17 -6.62 -7.23 6.14
C GLY A 17 -7.27 -5.96 6.69
N ILE A 18 -7.93 -5.22 5.80
CA ILE A 18 -8.60 -3.93 6.05
C ILE A 18 -10.09 -4.08 5.70
N PRO A 19 -11.05 -3.66 6.53
CA PRO A 19 -12.47 -3.66 6.17
C PRO A 19 -12.74 -2.91 4.84
N GLU A 20 -13.60 -3.47 3.97
CA GLU A 20 -13.80 -2.95 2.60
C GLU A 20 -14.41 -1.55 2.58
N ASP A 21 -15.22 -1.19 3.58
CA ASP A 21 -15.85 0.11 3.73
C ASP A 21 -14.87 1.24 4.10
N ILE A 22 -13.65 0.89 4.52
CA ILE A 22 -12.61 1.84 4.89
C ILE A 22 -11.33 1.75 4.05
N ILE A 23 -11.15 0.72 3.22
CA ILE A 23 -9.89 0.52 2.48
C ILE A 23 -9.57 1.69 1.55
N SER A 24 -10.57 2.32 0.95
CA SER A 24 -10.38 3.51 0.11
C SER A 24 -9.96 4.75 0.90
N LYS A 25 -10.16 4.74 2.22
CA LYS A 25 -9.89 5.87 3.12
C LYS A 25 -8.54 5.77 3.80
N VAL A 26 -7.87 4.61 3.77
CA VAL A 26 -6.66 4.41 4.61
C VAL A 26 -5.49 5.30 4.22
N SER A 27 -5.42 5.79 2.98
CA SER A 27 -4.40 6.76 2.53
C SER A 27 -4.84 8.22 2.66
N GLU A 28 -6.06 8.49 3.14
CA GLU A 28 -6.52 9.84 3.42
C GLU A 28 -5.76 10.43 4.62
N PRO A 29 -5.47 11.75 4.61
CA PRO A 29 -4.79 12.40 5.72
C PRO A 29 -5.65 12.31 6.99
N TYR A 30 -5.01 11.96 8.10
CA TYR A 30 -5.62 11.86 9.43
C TYR A 30 -6.62 10.70 9.61
N PHE A 31 -6.79 9.83 8.61
CA PHE A 31 -7.61 8.63 8.76
C PHE A 31 -6.92 7.60 9.67
N THR A 32 -7.61 7.15 10.71
CA THR A 32 -7.13 6.05 11.56
C THR A 32 -8.28 5.33 12.26
N THR A 33 -8.15 4.01 12.45
CA THR A 33 -9.04 3.20 13.30
C THR A 33 -8.54 3.13 14.75
N LYS A 34 -7.33 3.61 15.02
CA LYS A 34 -6.80 3.67 16.38
C LYS A 34 -7.44 4.82 17.14
N HIS A 35 -7.49 4.71 18.47
CA HIS A 35 -7.93 5.81 19.32
C HIS A 35 -7.10 7.08 19.03
N LYS A 36 -7.72 8.28 19.12
CA LYS A 36 -7.10 9.56 18.71
C LYS A 36 -5.77 9.87 19.42
N SER A 37 -5.58 9.35 20.63
CA SER A 37 -4.33 9.48 21.39
C SER A 37 -3.21 8.53 20.95
N GLN A 38 -3.48 7.60 20.02
CA GLN A 38 -2.60 6.49 19.63
C GLN A 38 -2.31 6.44 18.12
N GLY A 39 -3.10 7.14 17.30
CA GLY A 39 -2.94 7.17 15.85
C GLY A 39 -3.12 8.59 15.32
N THR A 40 -2.13 9.07 14.58
CA THR A 40 -2.22 10.36 13.88
C THR A 40 -2.86 10.22 12.50
N GLY A 41 -2.85 9.03 11.91
CA GLY A 41 -3.36 8.79 10.55
C GLY A 41 -2.54 9.43 9.44
N ILE A 42 -1.26 9.78 9.70
CA ILE A 42 -0.42 10.52 8.74
C ILE A 42 0.45 9.59 7.90
N GLY A 43 0.80 8.40 8.40
CA GLY A 43 1.84 7.56 7.80
C GLY A 43 1.58 7.16 6.35
N LEU A 44 0.41 6.60 6.05
CA LEU A 44 0.10 6.10 4.71
C LEU A 44 -0.12 7.24 3.70
N TYR A 45 -0.75 8.32 4.14
CA TYR A 45 -0.86 9.56 3.38
C TYR A 45 0.53 10.09 2.98
N MET A 46 1.47 10.16 3.92
CA MET A 46 2.84 10.60 3.63
C MET A 46 3.56 9.67 2.66
N CYS A 47 3.35 8.35 2.77
CA CYS A 47 3.90 7.40 1.80
C CYS A 47 3.36 7.68 0.40
N GLU A 48 2.04 7.85 0.23
CA GLU A 48 1.46 8.16 -1.08
C GLU A 48 1.98 9.49 -1.63
N GLU A 49 2.09 10.53 -0.80
CA GLU A 49 2.63 11.84 -1.19
C GLU A 49 4.09 11.76 -1.66
N ILE A 50 4.95 11.03 -0.94
CA ILE A 50 6.35 10.83 -1.32
C ILE A 50 6.45 10.08 -2.64
N LEU A 51 5.68 9.00 -2.80
CA LEU A 51 5.66 8.17 -4.00
C LEU A 51 5.24 9.00 -5.23
N ARG A 52 4.16 9.77 -5.10
CA ARG A 52 3.63 10.61 -6.18
C ARG A 52 4.56 11.76 -6.53
N LYS A 53 5.02 12.52 -5.53
CA LYS A 53 5.74 13.78 -5.74
C LYS A 53 7.22 13.61 -6.06
N HIS A 54 7.86 12.57 -5.52
CA HIS A 54 9.31 12.43 -5.59
C HIS A 54 9.78 11.19 -6.36
N MET A 55 8.91 10.21 -6.60
CA MET A 55 9.32 8.91 -7.16
C MET A 55 8.60 8.53 -8.46
N ASN A 56 7.70 9.38 -8.97
CA ASN A 56 6.84 9.07 -10.12
C ASN A 56 6.19 7.67 -9.97
N ALA A 57 5.67 7.42 -8.77
CA ALA A 57 5.15 6.14 -8.35
C ALA A 57 3.72 6.25 -7.83
N SER A 58 2.97 5.15 -7.90
CA SER A 58 1.64 5.03 -7.32
C SER A 58 1.64 3.98 -6.20
N LEU A 59 0.74 4.17 -5.23
CA LEU A 59 0.42 3.21 -4.19
C LEU A 59 -0.98 2.64 -4.44
N ASP A 60 -1.10 1.32 -4.40
CA ASP A 60 -2.37 0.59 -4.42
C ASP A 60 -2.45 -0.33 -3.20
N ILE A 61 -3.66 -0.56 -2.69
CA ILE A 61 -3.90 -1.28 -1.45
C ILE A 61 -5.07 -2.25 -1.65
N GLN A 62 -4.84 -3.53 -1.40
CA GLN A 62 -5.87 -4.55 -1.52
C GLN A 62 -5.74 -5.61 -0.44
N ASN A 63 -6.86 -6.22 -0.07
CA ASN A 63 -6.83 -7.44 0.74
C ASN A 63 -6.44 -8.63 -0.11
N ILE A 64 -5.63 -9.53 0.46
CA ILE A 64 -5.22 -10.77 -0.17
C ILE A 64 -5.30 -11.94 0.79
N THR A 65 -5.38 -13.14 0.21
CA THR A 65 -5.00 -14.38 0.89
C THR A 65 -3.74 -14.90 0.21
N PHE A 66 -2.73 -15.29 0.98
CA PHE A 66 -1.47 -15.79 0.45
C PHE A 66 -0.93 -16.93 1.30
N GLU A 67 -0.20 -17.84 0.66
CA GLU A 67 0.53 -18.91 1.33
C GLU A 67 1.89 -18.40 1.81
N TYR A 68 2.25 -18.72 3.06
CA TYR A 68 3.57 -18.53 3.63
C TYR A 68 3.83 -19.67 4.62
N GLU A 69 5.01 -20.31 4.55
CA GLU A 69 5.35 -21.45 5.42
C GLU A 69 4.30 -22.58 5.46
N LYS A 70 3.66 -22.88 4.31
CA LYS A 70 2.58 -23.87 4.12
C LYS A 70 1.28 -23.56 4.85
N GLU A 71 1.13 -22.34 5.37
CA GLU A 71 -0.11 -21.84 5.96
C GLU A 71 -0.71 -20.72 5.11
N TYR A 72 -2.04 -20.64 5.07
CA TYR A 72 -2.75 -19.56 4.40
C TYR A 72 -3.00 -18.41 5.37
N HIS A 73 -2.56 -17.22 4.99
CA HIS A 73 -2.79 -16.00 5.74
C HIS A 73 -3.69 -15.05 4.96
N LYS A 74 -4.64 -14.43 5.67
CA LYS A 74 -5.40 -13.28 5.18
C LYS A 74 -4.71 -12.00 5.63
N GLY A 75 -4.65 -11.02 4.73
CA GLY A 75 -3.84 -9.84 4.96
C GLY A 75 -4.13 -8.68 4.03
N ALA A 76 -3.38 -7.60 4.22
CA ALA A 76 -3.35 -6.45 3.32
C ALA A 76 -2.05 -6.48 2.50
N MET A 77 -2.16 -6.13 1.22
CA MET A 77 -1.03 -5.95 0.32
C MET A 77 -0.96 -4.50 -0.14
N PHE A 78 0.20 -3.89 0.05
CA PHE A 78 0.54 -2.58 -0.46
C PHE A 78 1.40 -2.77 -1.71
N ILE A 79 0.98 -2.19 -2.83
CA ILE A 79 1.64 -2.31 -4.12
C ILE A 79 2.15 -0.93 -4.52
N ILE A 80 3.45 -0.82 -4.68
CA ILE A 80 4.10 0.37 -5.22
C ILE A 80 4.48 0.09 -6.67
N VAL A 81 4.02 0.94 -7.59
CA VAL A 81 4.36 0.85 -9.01
C VAL A 81 5.15 2.10 -9.39
N MET A 82 6.43 1.93 -9.71
CA MET A 82 7.31 2.99 -10.18
C MET A 82 7.42 2.95 -11.70
N LYS A 83 7.06 4.06 -12.35
CA LYS A 83 7.19 4.21 -13.79
C LYS A 83 8.57 4.74 -14.13
N LYS A 84 9.32 4.04 -14.99
CA LYS A 84 10.61 4.54 -15.49
C LYS A 84 10.39 5.82 -16.31
N VAL A 85 10.94 6.94 -15.83
CA VAL A 85 11.08 8.16 -16.62
C VAL A 85 12.31 7.99 -17.50
N TYR A 86 12.12 8.00 -18.82
CA TYR A 86 13.22 8.08 -19.76
C TYR A 86 13.57 9.55 -19.97
N VAL A 87 14.82 9.91 -19.72
CA VAL A 87 15.44 11.16 -20.20
C VAL A 87 15.99 10.92 -21.59
#